data_AF-A0A0E0TF35-F1
#
_entry.id   AF-A0A0E0TF35-F1
#
_cell.length_a   1.000
_cell.length_b   1.000
_cell.length_c   1.000
_cell.angle_alpha   90.00
_cell.angle_beta   90.00
_cell.angle_gamma   90.00
#
_symmetry.space_group_name_H-M   'P 1'
#
loop_
_entity.id
_entity.type
_entity.pdbx_description
1 polymer ?
#
loop_
_entity_poly.entity_id
_entity_poly.type
_entity_poly.pdbx_seq_one_letter_code
_entity_poly.pdbx_strand_id
1 'polypeptide(L)' 'MGKSLRKIKREREKFSSPFYPDVMTAWNRGFEAGAKQQNELDTKLMLEWLGRIEEIPGIGPKTAARIRMHWLEFMRKVRT' A
#
# COMPACT_ATOMS: atom_id res chain seq x y z
N MET A 1 10.19 4.47 -47.19
CA MET A 1 9.97 4.81 -45.77
C MET A 1 8.91 3.97 -45.03
N GLY A 2 7.83 3.49 -45.67
CA GLY A 2 6.73 2.79 -44.97
C GLY A 2 6.96 1.37 -44.42
N LYS A 3 8.09 0.70 -44.72
CA LYS A 3 8.45 -0.60 -44.11
C LYS A 3 9.14 -0.45 -42.74
N SER A 4 9.92 0.61 -42.55
CA SER A 4 10.60 0.92 -41.28
C SER A 4 9.59 1.38 -40.22
N LEU A 5 8.67 2.27 -40.59
CA LEU A 5 7.57 2.71 -39.71
C LEU A 5 6.65 1.56 -39.27
N ARG A 6 6.44 0.55 -40.14
CA ARG A 6 5.68 -0.66 -39.79
C ARG A 6 6.41 -1.58 -38.80
N LYS A 7 7.74 -1.66 -38.86
CA LYS A 7 8.54 -2.38 -37.86
C LYS A 7 8.49 -1.68 -36.50
N ILE A 8 8.70 -0.36 -36.49
CA ILE A 8 8.64 0.45 -35.26
C ILE A 8 7.26 0.35 -34.60
N LYS A 9 6.17 0.43 -35.39
CA LYS A 9 4.80 0.28 -34.86
C LYS A 9 4.57 -1.11 -34.26
N ARG A 10 5.02 -2.18 -34.93
CA ARG A 10 4.92 -3.56 -34.41
C ARG A 10 5.74 -3.76 -33.14
N GLU A 11 6.94 -3.20 -33.05
CA GLU A 11 7.76 -3.28 -31.83
C GLU A 11 7.11 -2.51 -30.68
N ARG A 12 6.50 -1.35 -30.95
CA ARG A 12 5.74 -0.59 -29.95
C ARG A 12 4.46 -1.31 -29.50
N GLU A 13 3.78 -2.00 -30.42
CA GLU A 13 2.61 -2.85 -30.14
C GLU A 13 2.98 -4.12 -29.34
N LYS A 14 4.22 -4.62 -29.47
CA LYS A 14 4.73 -5.66 -28.57
C LYS A 14 4.77 -5.12 -27.14
N PHE A 15 5.39 -3.97 -26.88
CA PHE A 15 5.46 -3.43 -25.51
C PHE A 15 4.15 -2.83 -24.97
N SER A 16 3.09 -2.67 -25.78
CA SER A 16 1.83 -2.09 -25.30
C SER A 16 0.82 -3.11 -24.77
N SER A 17 1.13 -4.41 -24.84
CA SER A 17 0.26 -5.43 -24.28
C SER A 17 0.56 -5.63 -22.78
N PRO A 18 -0.46 -5.68 -21.89
CA PRO A 18 -0.27 -5.91 -20.46
C PRO A 18 0.40 -7.26 -20.13
N PHE A 19 0.48 -8.16 -21.11
CA PHE A 19 1.03 -9.52 -20.97
C PHE A 19 2.53 -9.62 -21.27
N TYR A 20 3.23 -8.50 -21.49
CA TYR A 20 4.68 -8.52 -21.65
C TYR A 20 5.38 -8.57 -20.29
N PRO A 21 6.34 -9.50 -20.09
CA PRO A 21 7.00 -9.70 -18.80
C PRO A 21 7.61 -8.43 -18.22
N ASP A 22 8.23 -7.59 -19.05
CA ASP A 22 8.88 -6.34 -18.59
C ASP A 22 7.85 -5.30 -18.14
N VAL A 23 6.72 -5.20 -18.85
CA VAL A 23 5.61 -4.29 -18.50
C VAL A 23 4.95 -4.75 -17.21
N MET A 24 4.70 -6.05 -17.07
CA MET A 24 4.13 -6.62 -15.85
C MET A 24 5.08 -6.47 -14.66
N THR A 25 6.39 -6.62 -14.88
CA THR A 25 7.40 -6.41 -13.83
C THR A 25 7.43 -4.96 -13.37
N ALA A 26 7.39 -4.00 -14.30
CA ALA A 26 7.32 -2.58 -13.96
C ALA A 26 6.01 -2.22 -13.23
N TRP A 27 4.87 -2.78 -13.69
CA TRP A 27 3.57 -2.64 -13.05
C TRP A 27 3.58 -3.17 -11.61
N ASN A 28 4.05 -4.41 -11.40
CA ASN A 28 4.12 -5.03 -10.09
C ASN A 28 4.99 -4.24 -9.12
N ARG A 29 6.14 -3.72 -9.59
CA ARG A 29 7.01 -2.83 -8.78
C ARG A 29 6.28 -1.55 -8.36
N GLY A 30 5.56 -0.92 -9.29
CA GLY A 30 4.77 0.27 -9.00
C GLY A 30 3.64 -0.02 -8.01
N PHE A 31 2.95 -1.15 -8.19
CA PHE A 31 1.91 -1.62 -7.29
C PHE A 31 2.44 -1.90 -5.87
N GLU A 32 3.54 -2.64 -5.74
CA GLU A 32 4.19 -2.94 -4.46
C GLU A 32 4.65 -1.66 -3.74
N ALA A 33 5.23 -0.71 -4.48
CA ALA A 33 5.63 0.57 -3.91
C ALA A 33 4.41 1.37 -3.41
N GLY A 34 3.33 1.41 -4.19
CA GLY A 34 2.08 2.06 -3.81
C GLY A 34 1.44 1.41 -2.59
N ALA A 35 1.35 0.07 -2.57
CA ALA A 35 0.82 -0.68 -1.43
C ALA A 35 1.65 -0.45 -0.16
N LYS A 36 2.98 -0.39 -0.28
CA LYS A 36 3.86 -0.04 0.85
C LYS A 36 3.59 1.36 1.37
N GLN A 37 3.54 2.36 0.49
CA GLN A 37 3.29 3.75 0.87
C GLN A 37 1.90 3.90 1.51
N GLN A 38 0.88 3.23 0.97
CA GLN A 38 -0.47 3.24 1.54
C GLN A 38 -0.49 2.62 2.94
N ASN A 39 0.14 1.45 3.12
CA ASN A 39 0.24 0.82 4.44
C ASN A 39 0.94 1.72 5.47
N GLU A 40 1.98 2.45 5.07
CA GLU A 40 2.67 3.41 5.94
C GLU A 40 1.76 4.58 6.36
N LEU A 41 0.99 5.13 5.41
CA LEU A 41 0.04 6.21 5.67
C LEU A 41 -1.11 5.75 6.58
N ASP A 42 -1.70 4.60 6.27
CA ASP A 42 -2.81 4.03 7.05
C ASP A 42 -2.35 3.70 8.48
N THR A 43 -1.14 3.16 8.64
CA THR A 43 -0.54 2.91 9.96
C THR A 43 -0.35 4.21 10.75
N LYS A 44 0.14 5.26 10.09
CA LYS A 44 0.34 6.57 10.73
C LYS A 44 -0.98 7.15 11.22
N LEU A 45 -2.03 7.11 10.39
CA LEU A 45 -3.36 7.59 10.74
C LEU A 45 -3.95 6.81 11.93
N MET A 46 -3.82 5.48 11.90
CA MET A 46 -4.28 4.62 13.00
C MET A 46 -3.58 4.93 14.32
N LEU A 47 -2.27 5.18 14.29
CA LEU A 47 -1.49 5.57 15.48
C LEU A 47 -1.92 6.93 16.02
N GLU A 48 -2.21 7.90 15.15
CA GLU A 48 -2.73 9.20 15.55
C GLU A 48 -4.08 9.06 16.27
N TRP A 49 -5.00 8.27 15.70
CA TRP A 49 -6.30 8.00 16.32
C TRP A 49 -6.17 7.29 17.67
N LEU A 50 -5.26 6.31 17.79
CA LEU A 50 -4.99 5.64 19.06
C LEU A 50 -4.43 6.59 20.13
N GLY A 51 -3.63 7.57 19.73
CA GLY A 51 -3.11 8.62 20.62
C GLY A 51 -4.21 9.53 21.14
N ARG A 52 -5.26 9.75 20.35
CA ARG A 52 -6.37 10.67 20.65
C ARG A 52 -7.63 9.98 21.16
N ILE A 53 -7.56 8.68 21.44
CA ILE A 53 -8.76 7.88 21.78
C ILE A 53 -9.46 8.33 23.08
N GLU A 54 -8.74 9.05 23.96
CA GLU A 54 -9.29 9.65 25.19
C GLU A 54 -10.16 10.87 24.91
N GLU A 55 -10.09 11.45 23.71
CA GLU A 55 -10.97 12.55 23.28
C GLU A 55 -12.40 12.05 23.00
N ILE A 56 -12.60 10.74 22.85
CA ILE A 56 -13.91 10.14 22.60
C ILE A 56 -14.72 10.17 23.91
N PRO A 57 -15.91 10.80 23.93
CA PRO A 57 -16.77 10.82 25.11
C PRO A 57 -17.06 9.39 25.62
N GLY A 58 -16.80 9.16 26.90
CA GLY A 58 -16.97 7.85 27.54
C GLY A 58 -15.71 6.97 27.55
N ILE A 59 -14.62 7.38 26.89
CA ILE A 59 -13.32 6.69 26.97
C ILE A 59 -12.37 7.43 27.92
N GLY A 60 -12.29 6.94 29.15
CA GLY A 60 -11.30 7.43 30.12
C GLY A 60 -9.90 6.83 29.93
N PRO A 61 -8.87 7.35 30.63
CA PRO A 61 -7.47 6.94 30.48
C PRO A 61 -7.23 5.44 30.68
N LYS A 62 -7.94 4.82 31.63
CA LYS A 62 -7.85 3.37 31.90
C LYS A 62 -8.35 2.54 30.71
N THR A 63 -9.45 2.95 30.10
CA THR A 63 -10.03 2.26 28.94
C THR A 63 -9.15 2.47 27.71
N ALA A 64 -8.69 3.69 27.49
CA ALA A 64 -7.75 4.02 26.42
C ALA A 64 -6.45 3.20 26.49
N ALA A 65 -5.86 3.08 27.68
CA ALA A 65 -4.67 2.25 27.90
C ALA A 65 -4.91 0.78 27.54
N ARG A 66 -6.07 0.22 27.91
CA ARG A 66 -6.45 -1.17 27.55
C ARG A 66 -6.58 -1.34 26.03
N ILE A 67 -7.19 -0.37 25.33
CA ILE A 67 -7.34 -0.41 23.88
C ILE A 67 -5.96 -0.38 23.20
N ARG A 68 -5.07 0.52 23.62
CA ARG A 68 -3.69 0.60 23.11
C ARG A 68 -2.93 -0.71 23.32
N MET A 69 -3.02 -1.31 24.50
CA MET A 69 -2.38 -2.60 24.80
C MET A 69 -2.94 -3.73 23.92
N HIS A 70 -4.25 -3.78 23.72
CA HIS A 70 -4.87 -4.79 22.86
C HIS A 70 -4.40 -4.67 21.41
N TRP A 71 -4.29 -3.43 20.90
CA TRP A 71 -3.75 -3.17 19.57
C TRP A 71 -2.29 -3.62 19.44
N LEU A 72 -1.44 -3.31 20.43
CA LEU A 72 -0.04 -3.76 20.44
C LEU A 72 0.08 -5.29 20.44
N GLU A 73 -0.77 -5.98 21.21
CA GLU A 73 -0.78 -7.43 21.24
C GLU A 73 -1.24 -8.03 19.90
N PHE A 74 -2.26 -7.44 19.27
CA PHE A 74 -2.71 -7.83 17.94
C PHE A 74 -1.59 -7.68 16.91
N MET A 75 -0.94 -6.52 16.86
CA MET A 75 0.18 -6.27 15.93
C MET A 75 1.36 -7.22 16.16
N ARG A 76 1.62 -7.62 17.41
CA ARG A 76 2.65 -8.62 17.73
C ARG A 76 2.33 -9.99 17.12
N LYS A 77 1.06 -10.42 17.18
CA LYS A 77 0.60 -11.70 16.61
C LYS A 77 0.63 -11.73 15.09
N VAL A 78 0.32 -10.61 14.44
CA VAL A 78 0.36 -10.49 12.97
C VAL A 78 1.79 -10.50 12.42
N ARG A 79 2.78 -10.11 13.23
CA ARG A 79 4.19 -10.04 12.81
C ARG A 79 4.96 -11.36 12.94
N THR A 80 4.47 -12.30 13.75
CA THR A 80 4.98 -13.68 13.89
C THR A 80 4.33 -14.62 12.89
#